data_AF-A0A921ZG72-F1
#
_entry.id   AF-A0A921ZG72-F1
#
_cell.length_a   1.000
_cell.length_b   1.000
_cell.length_c   1.000
_cell.angle_alpha   90.00
_cell.angle_beta   90.00
_cell.angle_gamma   90.00
#
_symmetry.space_group_name_H-M   'P 1'
#
loop_
_entity.id
_entity.type
_entity.pdbx_description
1 polymer ?
#
loop_
_entity_poly.entity_id
_entity_poly.type
_entity_poly.pdbx_seq_one_letter_code
_entity_poly.pdbx_strand_id
1 'polypeptide(L)'
;MFRRRALRRRLASAGAPSLPDEQLRRLARALDAGAAGAECVPAARAASQLRLAVTRAFRFPELRDLTELRRLPLCEDHQCCNPYHWSRLCKPGTASATSAHRKHAVCCVTK
;
A
#
# COMPACT_ATOMS: atom_id res chain seq x y z
N MET A 1 -1.64 7.04 22.77
CA MET A 1 -0.67 6.00 22.30
C MET A 1 -1.29 4.69 21.79
N PHE A 2 -2.59 4.42 21.97
CA PHE A 2 -3.26 3.15 21.61
C PHE A 2 -3.24 2.78 20.11
N ARG A 3 -3.26 3.78 19.22
CA ARG A 3 -3.18 3.56 17.76
C ARG A 3 -1.95 2.77 17.32
N ARG A 4 -0.81 2.92 18.01
CA ARG A 4 0.43 2.19 17.66
C ARG A 4 0.34 0.70 17.95
N ARG A 5 -0.18 0.31 19.12
CA ARG A 5 -0.37 -1.12 19.46
C ARG A 5 -1.41 -1.77 18.54
N ALA A 6 -2.50 -1.07 18.24
CA ALA A 6 -3.50 -1.55 17.29
C ALA A 6 -2.94 -1.69 15.87
N LEU A 7 -2.19 -0.69 15.39
CA LEU A 7 -1.50 -0.72 14.09
C LEU A 7 -0.53 -1.89 14.01
N ARG A 8 0.35 -2.06 15.01
CA ARG A 8 1.30 -3.17 15.06
C ARG A 8 0.60 -4.53 14.97
N ARG A 9 -0.49 -4.73 15.73
CA ARG A 9 -1.28 -5.98 15.68
C ARG A 9 -1.91 -6.21 14.31
N ARG A 10 -2.51 -5.18 13.70
CA ARG A 10 -3.12 -5.27 12.37
C ARG A 10 -2.09 -5.56 11.27
N LEU A 11 -0.90 -4.99 11.38
CA LEU A 11 0.21 -5.27 10.46
C LEU A 11 0.75 -6.69 10.65
N ALA A 12 0.89 -7.16 11.89
CA ALA A 12 1.31 -8.52 12.19
C ALA A 12 0.30 -9.56 11.64
N SER A 13 -1.01 -9.34 11.81
CA SER A 13 -2.03 -10.22 11.19
C SER A 13 -1.99 -10.17 9.65
N ALA A 14 -1.49 -9.08 9.09
CA ALA A 14 -1.24 -8.94 7.66
C ALA A 14 0.19 -9.37 7.26
N GLY A 15 0.92 -10.12 8.10
CA GLY A 15 2.23 -10.71 7.78
C GLY A 15 3.39 -9.71 7.69
N ALA A 16 3.26 -8.52 8.28
CA ALA A 16 4.37 -7.58 8.36
C ALA A 16 5.47 -8.10 9.28
N PRO A 17 6.75 -7.80 8.98
CA PRO A 17 7.84 -8.03 9.93
C PRO A 17 7.66 -7.15 11.17
N SER A 18 8.39 -7.48 12.25
CA SER A 18 8.48 -6.59 13.41
C SER A 18 9.10 -5.25 12.99
N LEU A 19 8.47 -4.15 13.37
CA LEU A 19 8.89 -2.80 13.00
C LEU A 19 9.39 -2.03 14.23
N PRO A 20 10.50 -1.27 14.08
CA PRO A 20 10.92 -0.32 15.11
C PRO A 20 9.86 0.76 15.31
N ASP A 21 9.77 1.30 16.52
CA ASP A 21 8.70 2.26 16.86
C ASP A 21 8.73 3.54 16.01
N GLU A 22 9.90 3.96 15.53
CA GLU A 22 10.01 5.11 14.62
C GLU A 22 9.38 4.84 13.26
N GLN A 23 9.65 3.67 12.66
CA GLN A 23 9.02 3.26 11.40
C GLN A 23 7.50 3.18 11.55
N LEU A 24 7.05 2.62 12.68
CA LEU A 24 5.62 2.53 13.00
C LEU A 24 4.98 3.91 13.17
N ARG A 25 5.68 4.87 13.78
CA ARG A 25 5.22 6.27 13.92
C ARG A 25 5.11 6.96 12.57
N ARG A 26 6.14 6.84 11.72
CA ARG A 26 6.14 7.42 10.37
C ARG A 26 5.00 6.86 9.52
N LEU A 27 4.81 5.55 9.57
CA LEU A 27 3.71 4.90 8.88
C LEU A 27 2.33 5.33 9.41
N ALA A 28 2.16 5.43 10.73
CA ALA A 28 0.90 5.90 11.32
C ALA A 28 0.53 7.31 10.85
N ARG A 29 1.51 8.23 10.80
CA ARG A 29 1.30 9.59 10.28
C ARG A 29 0.84 9.59 8.83
N ALA A 30 1.50 8.80 7.97
CA ALA A 30 1.12 8.67 6.58
C ALA A 30 -0.29 8.09 6.39
N LEU A 31 -0.69 7.13 7.24
CA LEU A 31 -2.04 6.58 7.23
C LEU A 31 -3.09 7.59 7.69
N ASP A 32 -2.78 8.36 8.74
CA ASP A 32 -3.66 9.41 9.27
C ASP A 32 -3.84 10.57 8.29
N ALA A 33 -2.80 10.89 7.49
CA ALA A 33 -2.85 11.92 6.45
C ALA A 33 -3.68 11.52 5.20
N GLY A 34 -3.94 10.22 5.03
CA GLY A 34 -4.73 9.70 3.92
C GLY A 34 -4.12 9.98 2.54
N ALA A 35 -4.97 10.02 1.51
CA ALA A 35 -4.53 10.24 0.14
C ALA A 35 -4.03 11.67 -0.15
N ALA A 36 -4.37 12.65 0.69
CA ALA A 36 -4.09 14.07 0.46
C ALA A 36 -2.73 14.53 0.99
N GLY A 37 -2.16 13.85 1.99
CA GLY A 37 -0.92 14.27 2.68
C GLY A 37 0.12 13.16 2.79
N ALA A 38 0.12 12.22 1.85
CA ALA A 38 0.95 11.03 1.91
C ALA A 38 2.42 11.35 1.58
N GLU A 39 3.25 11.64 2.58
CA GLU A 39 4.70 11.59 2.41
C GLU A 39 5.15 10.15 2.12
N CYS A 40 6.28 9.98 1.42
CA CYS A 40 6.91 8.68 1.26
C CYS A 40 7.28 8.09 2.64
N VAL A 41 7.09 6.77 2.78
CA VAL A 41 7.51 6.02 3.97
C VAL A 41 8.57 4.99 3.54
N PRO A 42 9.85 5.36 3.47
CA PRO A 42 10.94 4.43 3.16
C PRO A 42 11.03 3.35 4.23
N ALA A 43 11.21 2.09 3.82
CA ALA A 43 11.35 0.96 4.75
C ALA A 43 12.56 0.07 4.45
N ALA A 44 13.51 0.55 3.64
CA ALA A 44 14.76 -0.12 3.31
C ALA A 44 14.55 -1.60 2.93
N ARG A 45 15.27 -2.52 3.57
CA ARG A 45 15.19 -3.97 3.30
C ARG A 45 13.80 -4.58 3.55
N ALA A 46 12.99 -3.97 4.41
CA ALA A 46 11.64 -4.43 4.71
C ALA A 46 10.58 -3.88 3.75
N ALA A 47 10.96 -3.04 2.78
CA ALA A 47 10.02 -2.30 1.92
C ALA A 47 8.97 -3.18 1.24
N SER A 48 9.40 -4.28 0.61
CA SER A 48 8.48 -5.17 -0.12
C SER A 48 7.46 -5.84 0.80
N GLN A 49 7.93 -6.46 1.89
CA GLN A 49 7.07 -7.14 2.85
C GLN A 49 6.12 -6.16 3.56
N LEU A 50 6.65 -5.01 3.97
CA LEU A 50 5.86 -4.01 4.66
C LEU A 50 4.84 -3.36 3.73
N ARG A 51 5.20 -3.06 2.48
CA ARG A 51 4.27 -2.55 1.47
C ARG A 51 3.11 -3.51 1.25
N LEU A 52 3.40 -4.81 1.08
CA LEU A 52 2.37 -5.82 0.90
C LEU A 52 1.44 -5.87 2.10
N ALA A 53 1.99 -5.98 3.31
CA ALA A 53 1.23 -6.09 4.55
C ALA A 53 0.37 -4.84 4.82
N VAL A 54 0.94 -3.64 4.68
CA VAL A 54 0.23 -2.37 4.89
C VAL A 54 -0.87 -2.18 3.86
N THR A 55 -0.57 -2.39 2.58
CA THR A 55 -1.56 -2.23 1.51
C THR A 55 -2.69 -3.24 1.68
N ARG A 56 -2.38 -4.49 2.05
CA ARG A 56 -3.38 -5.50 2.38
C ARG A 56 -4.23 -5.12 3.58
N ALA A 57 -3.59 -4.66 4.65
CA ALA A 57 -4.26 -4.30 5.89
C ALA A 57 -5.25 -3.13 5.72
N PHE A 58 -4.89 -2.10 4.94
CA PHE A 58 -5.63 -0.83 4.93
C PHE A 58 -6.42 -0.55 3.66
N ARG A 59 -6.06 -1.18 2.53
CA ARG A 59 -6.61 -0.81 1.22
C ARG A 59 -7.18 -1.99 0.44
N PHE A 60 -6.41 -3.06 0.26
CA PHE A 60 -6.76 -4.18 -0.62
C PHE A 60 -6.60 -5.51 0.14
N PRO A 61 -7.58 -5.93 0.97
CA PRO A 61 -7.45 -7.14 1.80
C PRO A 61 -7.20 -8.42 1.00
N GLU A 62 -7.63 -8.46 -0.26
CA GLU A 62 -7.44 -9.60 -1.17
C GLU A 62 -6.13 -9.57 -1.96
N LEU A 63 -5.26 -8.60 -1.71
CA LEU A 63 -3.97 -8.47 -2.38
C LEU A 63 -3.08 -9.67 -2.03
N ARG A 64 -2.62 -10.40 -3.06
CA ARG A 64 -1.80 -11.61 -2.87
C ARG A 64 -0.32 -11.27 -2.91
N ASP A 65 0.08 -10.44 -3.86
CA ASP A 65 1.49 -10.12 -4.10
C ASP A 65 1.67 -8.70 -4.67
N LEU A 66 2.93 -8.27 -4.77
CA LEU A 66 3.28 -6.92 -5.24
C LEU A 66 3.15 -6.72 -6.75
N THR A 67 3.06 -7.79 -7.54
CA THR A 67 2.86 -7.69 -9.00
C THR A 67 1.45 -7.20 -9.34
N GLU A 68 0.51 -7.32 -8.39
CA GLU A 68 -0.82 -6.71 -8.47
C GLU A 68 -0.81 -5.20 -8.15
N LEU A 69 0.34 -4.60 -7.83
CA LEU A 69 0.45 -3.18 -7.50
C LEU A 69 1.28 -2.41 -8.53
N ARG A 70 0.86 -1.18 -8.79
CA ARG A 70 1.61 -0.18 -9.55
C ARG A 70 1.87 1.05 -8.69
N ARG A 71 3.11 1.55 -8.72
CA ARG A 71 3.51 2.79 -8.07
C ARG A 71 2.87 4.00 -8.79
N LEU A 72 2.29 4.91 -8.02
CA LEU A 72 1.75 6.16 -8.54
C LEU A 72 2.86 7.20 -8.79
N PRO A 73 2.68 8.15 -9.73
CA PRO A 73 3.69 9.16 -10.07
C PRO A 73 4.10 10.07 -8.90
N LEU A 74 3.22 10.24 -7.91
CA LEU A 74 3.45 11.02 -6.69
C LEU A 74 4.47 10.39 -5.72
N CYS A 75 4.90 9.15 -5.97
CA CYS A 75 5.84 8.44 -5.11
C CYS A 75 7.27 8.53 -5.67
N GLU A 76 8.12 9.26 -4.96
CA GLU A 76 9.52 9.47 -5.35
C GLU A 76 10.46 8.33 -4.92
N ASP A 77 9.99 7.43 -4.05
CA ASP A 77 10.84 6.37 -3.47
C ASP A 77 10.43 4.95 -3.88
N HIS A 78 11.39 4.16 -4.37
CA HIS A 78 11.22 2.73 -4.72
C HIS A 78 11.05 1.82 -3.50
N GLN A 79 11.48 2.26 -2.32
CA GLN A 79 11.39 1.56 -1.04
C GLN A 79 10.20 2.03 -0.21
N CYS A 80 9.31 2.85 -0.78
CA CYS A 80 8.12 3.35 -0.09
C CYS A 80 7.11 2.23 0.21
N CYS A 81 6.62 2.19 1.44
CA CYS A 81 5.54 1.29 1.88
C CYS A 81 4.21 2.01 2.17
N ASN A 82 4.09 3.30 1.85
CA ASN A 82 2.85 4.05 2.01
C ASN A 82 1.78 3.51 1.05
N PRO A 83 0.64 2.99 1.54
CA PRO A 83 -0.33 2.31 0.68
C PRO A 83 -1.06 3.27 -0.27
N TYR A 84 -1.06 4.58 -0.02
CA TYR A 84 -1.62 5.58 -0.91
C TYR A 84 -0.72 5.89 -2.11
N HIS A 85 0.52 5.39 -2.12
CA HIS A 85 1.46 5.53 -3.24
C HIS A 85 1.38 4.36 -4.24
N TRP A 86 0.52 3.40 -3.97
CA TRP A 86 0.34 2.19 -4.77
C TRP A 86 -1.13 2.04 -5.14
N SER A 87 -1.38 1.71 -6.39
CA SER A 87 -2.72 1.32 -6.84
C SER A 87 -2.74 -0.12 -7.33
N ARG A 88 -3.87 -0.78 -7.16
CA ARG A 88 -4.07 -2.14 -7.66
C ARG A 88 -4.20 -2.13 -9.18
N LEU A 89 -3.49 -3.03 -9.83
CA LEU A 89 -3.69 -3.38 -11.23
C LEU A 89 -4.92 -4.28 -11.34
N CYS A 90 -5.85 -3.94 -12.24
CA CYS A 90 -6.96 -4.84 -12.53
C CYS A 90 -6.40 -6.09 -13.25
N LYS A 91 -6.72 -7.30 -12.79
CA LYS A 91 -6.41 -8.52 -13.55
C LYS A 91 -7.17 -8.47 -14.88
N PRO A 92 -6.53 -8.74 -16.03
CA PRO A 92 -7.18 -8.65 -17.34
C PRO A 92 -8.24 -9.73 -17.63
N GLY A 93 -8.83 -10.38 -16.62
CA GLY A 93 -9.77 -11.50 -16.78
C GLY A 93 -11.26 -11.14 -16.79
N THR A 94 -11.65 -9.88 -16.60
CA THR A 94 -13.08 -9.47 -16.54
C THR A 94 -13.35 -8.13 -17.25
N ALA A 95 -12.60 -7.81 -18.30
CA ALA A 95 -12.89 -6.64 -19.13
C ALA A 95 -13.80 -7.05 -20.31
N SER A 96 -15.10 -7.19 -20.06
CA SER A 96 -16.11 -6.91 -21.10
C SER A 96 -16.21 -5.39 -21.28
N ALA A 97 -15.16 -4.78 -21.80
CA ALA A 97 -15.18 -3.40 -22.22
C ALA A 97 -14.29 -3.27 -23.45
N THR A 98 -14.95 -3.29 -24.59
CA THR A 98 -14.45 -2.87 -25.89
C THR A 98 -13.85 -1.47 -25.77
N SER A 99 -12.54 -1.36 -25.53
CA SER A 99 -11.81 -0.17 -25.91
C SER A 99 -10.31 -0.46 -26.00
N ALA A 100 -9.83 -0.43 -27.23
CA ALA A 100 -8.44 -0.48 -27.59
C ALA A 100 -7.72 0.74 -27.01
N HIS A 101 -7.11 0.62 -25.82
CA HIS A 101 -5.97 1.42 -25.37
C HIS A 101 -5.31 0.73 -24.15
N ARG A 102 -4.48 -0.28 -24.45
CA ARG A 102 -3.75 -1.08 -23.46
C ARG A 102 -2.67 -0.25 -22.77
N LYS A 103 -3.03 0.50 -21.72
CA LYS A 103 -2.06 1.03 -20.75
C LYS A 103 -2.68 0.92 -19.35
N HIS A 104 -2.44 -0.23 -18.71
CA HIS A 104 -2.62 -0.51 -17.28
C HIS A 104 -3.80 0.23 -16.61
N ALA A 105 -5.01 -0.30 -16.74
CA ALA A 105 -6.16 0.18 -16.01
C ALA A 105 -5.86 0.14 -14.50
N VAL A 106 -5.74 1.33 -13.92
CA VAL A 106 -5.58 1.56 -12.48
C VAL A 106 -6.98 1.35 -11.89
N CYS A 107 -7.20 0.26 -11.16
CA CYS A 107 -8.45 0.05 -10.43
C CYS A 107 -8.46 1.00 -9.23
N CYS A 108 -8.93 2.23 -9.43
CA CYS A 108 -9.25 3.14 -8.35
C CYS A 108 -10.44 2.56 -7.56
N VAL A 109 -10.17 1.89 -6.43
CA VAL A 109 -11.23 1.62 -5.45
C VAL A 109 -11.42 2.89 -4.63
N THR A 110 -12.39 3.71 -5.01
CA THR A 110 -13.04 4.68 -4.14
C THR A 110 -13.97 3.95 -3.19
N LYS A 111 -13.85 4.22 -1.89
CA LYS A 111 -14.94 4.04 -0.94
C LYS A 111 -14.89 5.20 0.04
#